data_AF-A0A977L0P1-F1
#
_entry.id   AF-A0A977L0P1-F1
#
_cell.length_a   1.000
_cell.length_b   1.000
_cell.length_c   1.000
_cell.angle_alpha   90.00
_cell.angle_beta   90.00
_cell.angle_gamma   90.00
#
_symmetry.space_group_name_H-M   'P 1'
#
loop_
_entity.id
_entity.type
_entity.pdbx_description
1 polymer ?
#
loop_
_entity_poly.entity_id
_entity_poly.type
_entity_poly.pdbx_seq_one_letter_code
_entity_poly.pdbx_strand_id
1 'polypeptide(L)' 'MLIEKIIQELQAIPEEKLTEIYDLIHYFRIGVNQETSLPRTPGLLKGKLSDTFFDPLPEEELRQWE' A
#
# COMPACT_ATOMS: atom_id res chain seq x y z
N MET A 1 -3.43 18.76 -21.61
CA MET A 1 -4.00 17.62 -20.84
C MET A 1 -4.70 18.13 -19.57
N LEU A 2 -5.60 17.35 -18.95
CA LEU A 2 -6.33 17.79 -17.75
C LEU A 2 -5.39 18.19 -16.59
N ILE A 3 -4.29 17.45 -16.43
CA ILE A 3 -3.28 17.72 -15.39
C ILE A 3 -2.60 19.09 -15.55
N GLU A 4 -2.31 19.50 -16.78
CA GLU A 4 -1.67 20.78 -17.07
C GLU A 4 -2.59 21.94 -16.71
N LYS A 5 -3.89 21.81 -16.99
CA LYS A 5 -4.90 22.81 -16.60
C LYS A 5 -4.98 22.93 -15.07
N ILE A 6 -4.95 21.80 -14.36
CA ILE A 6 -4.96 21.80 -12.89
C ILE A 6 -3.71 22.51 -12.34
N ILE A 7 -2.53 22.24 -12.89
CA ILE A 7 -1.28 22.90 -12.45
C ILE A 7 -1.33 24.41 -12.69
N GLN A 8 -1.87 24.85 -13.84
CA GLN A 8 -2.02 26.28 -14.15
C GLN A 8 -2.94 26.99 -13.16
N GLU A 9 -4.06 26.38 -12.78
CA GLU A 9 -4.98 26.94 -11.77
C GLU A 9 -4.29 27.04 -10.40
N LEU A 10 -3.56 26.00 -9.99
CA LEU A 10 -2.81 26.02 -8.71
C LEU A 10 -1.76 27.13 -8.64
N GLN A 11 -1.13 27.47 -9.77
CA GLN A 11 -0.14 28.55 -9.85
C GLN A 11 -0.76 29.95 -9.74
N ALA A 12 -2.06 30.09 -10.02
CA ALA A 12 -2.78 31.36 -9.93
C ALA A 12 -3.34 31.65 -8.53
N ILE A 13 -3.22 30.71 -7.59
CA ILE A 13 -3.75 30.81 -6.23
C ILE A 13 -2.79 31.65 -5.36
N PRO A 14 -3.30 32.59 -4.54
CA PRO A 14 -2.47 33.33 -3.58
C PRO A 14 -1.90 32.41 -2.50
N GLU A 15 -0.68 32.69 -2.05
CA GLU A 15 0.09 31.83 -1.14
C GLU A 15 -0.66 31.48 0.16
N GLU A 16 -1.42 32.42 0.70
CA GLU A 16 -2.28 32.25 1.87
C GLU A 16 -3.33 31.14 1.76
N LYS A 17 -3.68 30.74 0.52
CA LYS A 17 -4.65 29.66 0.24
C LYS A 17 -3.99 28.36 -0.17
N LEU A 18 -2.68 28.36 -0.44
CA LEU A 18 -1.96 27.14 -0.83
C LEU A 18 -1.95 26.09 0.28
N THR A 19 -1.97 26.49 1.55
CA THR A 19 -2.05 25.55 2.68
C THR A 19 -3.36 24.76 2.65
N GLU A 20 -4.50 25.42 2.48
CA GLU A 20 -5.82 24.77 2.43
C GLU A 20 -5.91 23.78 1.25
N ILE A 21 -5.34 24.17 0.11
CA ILE A 21 -5.30 23.34 -1.10
C ILE A 21 -4.35 22.15 -0.93
N TYR A 22 -3.18 22.37 -0.32
CA TYR A 22 -2.25 21.29 0.01
C TYR A 22 -2.92 20.26 0.91
N ASP A 23 -3.61 20.70 1.97
CA ASP A 23 -4.28 19.80 2.92
C ASP A 23 -5.35 18.96 2.22
N LEU A 24 -6.14 19.56 1.31
CA LEU A 24 -7.13 18.85 0.51
C LEU A 24 -6.49 17.79 -0.39
N ILE A 25 -5.46 18.16 -1.16
CA ILE A 25 -4.75 17.23 -2.06
C ILE A 25 -4.05 16.13 -1.25
N HIS A 26 -3.43 16.48 -0.13
CA HIS A 26 -2.72 15.57 0.76
C HIS A 26 -3.67 14.55 1.37
N TYR A 27 -4.81 15.01 1.90
CA TYR A 27 -5.85 14.15 2.44
C TYR A 27 -6.40 13.20 1.37
N PHE A 28 -6.73 13.73 0.19
CA PHE A 28 -7.22 12.92 -0.93
C PHE A 28 -6.20 11.85 -1.35
N ARG A 29 -4.92 12.22 -1.49
CA ARG A 29 -3.82 11.29 -1.80
C ARG A 29 -3.69 10.19 -0.74
N ILE A 30 -3.82 10.54 0.54
CA ILE A 30 -3.80 9.55 1.62
C ILE A 30 -4.99 8.61 1.50
N GLY A 31 -6.20 9.13 1.31
CA GLY A 31 -7.42 8.32 1.18
C GLY A 31 -7.34 7.32 0.04
N VAL A 32 -6.86 7.75 -1.14
CA VAL A 32 -6.64 6.86 -2.30
C VAL A 32 -5.60 5.77 -1.99
N ASN A 33 -4.53 6.09 -1.26
CA ASN A 33 -3.52 5.10 -0.91
C ASN A 33 -3.95 4.17 0.23
N GLN A 34 -4.87 4.61 1.10
CA GLN A 34 -5.38 3.81 2.22
C GLN A 34 -6.28 2.65 1.79
N GLU A 35 -6.93 2.73 0.62
CA GLU A 35 -7.72 1.61 0.06
C GLU A 35 -6.88 0.33 -0.16
N THR A 36 -5.55 0.44 -0.20
CA THR A 36 -4.65 -0.72 -0.36
C THR A 36 -4.21 -1.35 0.96
N SER A 37 -4.51 -0.72 2.11
CA SER A 37 -4.19 -1.26 3.44
C SER A 37 -5.32 -2.13 3.98
N LEU A 38 -5.70 -3.17 3.22
CA LEU A 38 -6.50 -4.24 3.79
C LEU A 38 -5.79 -4.76 5.04
N PRO A 39 -6.48 -4.92 6.18
CA PRO A 39 -5.89 -5.52 7.35
C PRO A 39 -5.30 -6.87 6.93
N ARG A 40 -4.05 -7.14 7.33
CA ARG A 40 -3.41 -8.42 7.05
C ARG A 40 -4.24 -9.50 7.73
N THR A 41 -5.08 -10.20 6.97
CA THR A 41 -5.86 -11.33 7.47
C THR A 41 -4.90 -12.50 7.65
N PRO A 42 -4.64 -12.96 8.89
CA PRO A 42 -3.85 -14.15 9.09
C PRO A 42 -4.52 -15.34 8.39
N GLY A 43 -3.73 -16.25 7.81
CA GLY A 43 -4.26 -17.49 7.22
C GLY A 43 -4.69 -17.40 5.74
N LEU A 44 -4.49 -16.27 5.06
CA LEU A 44 -4.66 -16.18 3.60
C LEU A 44 -3.32 -16.36 2.90
N LEU A 45 -2.83 -17.61 2.84
CA LEU A 45 -1.79 -17.98 1.87
C LEU A 45 -2.35 -17.75 0.46
N LYS A 46 -1.71 -16.89 -0.33
CA LYS A 46 -2.07 -16.72 -1.74
C LYS A 46 -1.49 -17.89 -2.54
N GLY A 47 -2.33 -18.84 -2.93
CA GLY A 47 -1.92 -20.03 -3.69
C GLY A 47 -2.59 -21.30 -3.18
N LYS A 48 -2.20 -22.45 -3.72
CA LYS A 48 -2.59 -23.77 -3.19
C LYS A 48 -1.53 -24.20 -2.18
N LEU A 49 -1.95 -24.43 -0.94
CA LEU A 49 -1.11 -25.06 0.08
C LEU A 49 -1.05 -26.55 -0.24
N SER A 50 0.15 -27.13 -0.38
CA SER A 50 0.30 -28.58 -0.51
C SER A 50 0.19 -29.24 0.85
N ASP A 51 -0.32 -30.47 0.89
CA ASP A 51 -0.46 -31.25 2.13
C ASP A 51 0.90 -31.47 2.81
N THR A 52 1.99 -31.48 2.02
CA THR A 52 3.37 -31.60 2.49
C THR A 52 3.82 -30.46 3.41
N PHE A 53 3.10 -29.34 3.46
CA PHE A 53 3.39 -28.27 4.42
C PHE A 53 3.16 -28.71 5.88
N PHE A 54 2.25 -29.67 6.09
CA PHE A 54 1.91 -30.18 7.41
C PHE A 54 2.69 -31.44 7.78
N ASP A 55 3.50 -31.97 6.86
CA ASP A 55 4.36 -33.12 7.12
C ASP A 55 5.51 -32.71 8.05
N PRO A 56 6.03 -33.66 8.86
CA PRO A 56 7.21 -33.39 9.69
C PRO A 56 8.40 -32.99 8.81
N LEU A 57 9.17 -32.00 9.30
CA LEU A 57 10.37 -31.53 8.61
C LEU A 57 11.34 -32.71 8.40
N PRO A 58 11.86 -32.93 7.19
CA PRO A 58 12.81 -34.00 6.94
C PRO A 58 14.07 -33.86 7.81
N GLU A 59 14.63 -34.99 8.24
CA GLU A 59 15.85 -35.01 9.07
C GLU A 59 17.03 -34.26 8.45
N GLU A 60 17.16 -34.31 7.11
CA GLU A 60 18.21 -33.61 6.38
C GLU A 60 18.10 -32.10 6.52
N GLU A 61 16.87 -31.56 6.54
CA GLU A 61 16.63 -30.14 6.74
C GLU A 61 16.81 -29.76 8.21
N LEU A 62 16.34 -30.57 9.16
CA LEU A 62 16.54 -30.35 10.60
C LEU A 62 18.02 -30.17 10.97
N ARG A 63 18.90 -31.00 10.39
CA ARG A 63 20.36 -30.92 10.63
C ARG A 63 21.01 -29.62 10.20
N GLN A 64 20.39 -28.82 9.32
CA GLN A 64 20.93 -27.52 8.92
C GLN A 64 20.64 -26.41 9.95
N TRP A 65 19.79 -26.68 10.93
CA TRP A 65 19.39 -25.73 11.97
C TRP A 65 19.96 -26.04 13.37
N GLU A 66 20.66 -27.17 13.52
CA GLU A 66 21.42 -27.56 14.72
C GLU A 66 22.90 -27.20 14.61
#